data_AF-A0A0B0Q3V0-F1
#
_entry.id   AF-A0A0B0Q3V0-F1
#
_cell.length_a   1.000
_cell.length_b   1.000
_cell.length_c   1.000
_cell.angle_alpha   90.00
_cell.angle_beta   90.00
_cell.angle_gamma   90.00
#
_symmetry.space_group_name_H-M   'P 1'
#
loop_
_entity.id
_entity.type
_entity.pdbx_description
1 polymer ?
#
loop_
_entity_poly.entity_id
_entity_poly.type
_entity_poly.pdbx_seq_one_letter_code
_entity_poly.pdbx_strand_id
1 'polypeptide(L)'
;MRFWMALGCLVSLVCAQSGFKITPELLASVMAKSMESNLPQTFKYKELRLVVQHVDVEGKRVLLDATTSQSKEILDELYKYKTLPDDLKRQCNDFSKVSMVAQGVEYMLRVKDGKRGIEVIYDKEACGESFDPSQKIFVDGYNRYGLDRFGHTKKENAKLKKAS
;
A
#
# COMPACT_ATOMS: atom_id res chain seq x y z
N MET A 1 7.78 -33.85 51.63
CA MET A 1 8.35 -33.77 50.27
C MET A 1 7.30 -33.19 49.30
N ARG A 2 7.02 -31.88 49.35
CA ARG A 2 5.95 -31.24 48.57
C ARG A 2 6.27 -29.78 48.18
N PHE A 3 7.54 -29.47 47.92
CA PHE A 3 7.95 -28.09 47.60
C PHE A 3 8.83 -27.97 46.33
N TRP A 4 9.16 -29.08 45.67
CA TRP A 4 10.08 -29.09 44.52
C TRP A 4 9.41 -29.31 43.16
N MET A 5 8.07 -29.36 43.09
CA MET A 5 7.33 -29.44 41.81
C MET A 5 6.74 -28.10 41.34
N ALA A 6 6.62 -27.10 42.22
CA ALA A 6 6.08 -25.80 41.84
C ALA A 6 7.12 -24.87 41.16
N LEU A 7 8.42 -25.09 41.42
CA LEU A 7 9.49 -24.25 40.87
C LEU A 7 9.86 -24.63 39.42
N GLY A 8 9.59 -25.87 39.00
CA GLY A 8 9.83 -26.33 37.62
C GLY A 8 8.80 -25.85 36.59
N CYS A 9 7.61 -25.44 37.04
CA CYS A 9 6.53 -24.96 36.17
C CYS A 9 6.62 -23.45 35.89
N LEU A 10 7.30 -22.69 36.76
CA LEU A 10 7.52 -21.25 36.57
C LEU A 10 8.68 -20.94 35.61
N VAL A 11 9.67 -21.83 35.49
CA VAL A 11 10.81 -21.64 34.57
C VAL A 11 10.46 -22.02 33.13
N SER A 12 9.55 -22.98 32.92
CA SER A 12 9.04 -23.34 31.58
C SER A 12 8.06 -22.32 31.00
N LEU A 13 7.48 -21.43 31.81
CA LEU A 13 6.68 -20.30 31.31
C LEU A 13 7.53 -19.11 30.84
N VAL A 14 8.76 -18.97 31.35
CA VAL A 14 9.68 -17.88 30.96
C VAL A 14 10.44 -18.19 29.66
N CYS A 15 10.51 -19.47 29.26
CA CYS A 15 11.07 -19.89 27.97
C CYS A 15 10.07 -19.89 26.81
N ALA A 16 8.80 -19.53 27.04
CA ALA A 16 7.95 -19.04 25.97
C ALA A 16 8.35 -17.60 25.66
N GLN A 17 9.57 -17.42 25.11
CA GLN A 17 9.89 -16.21 24.38
C GLN A 17 8.75 -16.02 23.38
N SER A 18 7.89 -15.06 23.67
CA SER A 18 6.88 -14.57 22.76
C SER A 18 7.62 -13.79 21.68
N GLY A 19 8.40 -14.51 20.89
CA GLY A 19 8.97 -14.05 19.64
C GLY A 19 7.84 -13.95 18.62
N PHE A 20 6.81 -13.15 18.91
CA PHE A 20 5.96 -12.59 17.88
C PHE A 20 6.88 -11.70 17.06
N LYS A 21 7.58 -12.30 16.09
CA LYS A 21 8.20 -11.54 15.01
C LYS A 21 7.05 -10.84 14.32
N ILE A 22 6.95 -9.53 14.53
CA ILE A 22 5.96 -8.69 13.86
C ILE A 22 6.25 -8.81 12.37
N THR A 23 5.38 -9.51 11.64
CA THR A 23 5.53 -9.69 10.20
C THR A 23 4.85 -8.54 9.45
N PRO A 24 5.28 -8.25 8.21
CA PRO A 24 4.62 -7.24 7.37
C PRO A 24 3.12 -7.48 7.17
N GLU A 25 2.69 -8.75 7.13
CA GLU A 25 1.28 -9.14 6.99
C GLU A 25 0.46 -8.78 8.23
N LEU A 26 1.03 -9.01 9.42
CA LEU A 26 0.40 -8.63 10.68
C LEU A 26 0.30 -7.10 10.77
N LEU A 27 1.34 -6.37 10.38
CA LEU A 27 1.35 -4.92 10.33
C LEU A 27 0.30 -4.37 9.35
N ALA A 28 0.24 -4.92 8.13
CA ALA A 28 -0.76 -4.53 7.14
C ALA A 28 -2.18 -4.71 7.70
N SER A 29 -2.43 -5.82 8.39
CA SER A 29 -3.70 -6.11 9.06
C SER A 29 -4.05 -5.09 10.14
N VAL A 30 -3.09 -4.72 10.99
CA VAL A 30 -3.28 -3.68 12.02
C VAL A 30 -3.56 -2.31 11.39
N MET A 31 -2.81 -1.95 10.34
CA MET A 31 -3.00 -0.68 9.63
C MET A 31 -4.38 -0.61 8.97
N ALA A 32 -4.80 -1.65 8.26
CA ALA A 32 -6.13 -1.72 7.66
C ALA A 32 -7.23 -1.60 8.71
N LYS A 33 -7.11 -2.35 9.81
CA LYS A 33 -8.11 -2.33 10.90
C LYS A 33 -8.24 -0.94 11.54
N SER A 34 -7.14 -0.22 11.67
CA SER A 34 -7.15 1.15 12.19
C SER A 34 -7.91 2.12 11.29
N MET A 35 -7.94 1.87 9.97
CA MET A 35 -8.60 2.71 8.97
C MET A 35 -10.10 2.42 8.83
N GLU A 36 -10.54 1.18 9.07
CA GLU A 36 -11.96 0.77 8.93
C GLU A 36 -12.93 1.69 9.68
N SER A 37 -12.59 2.10 10.90
CA SER A 37 -13.45 2.95 11.74
C SER A 37 -13.72 4.36 11.19
N ASN A 38 -12.92 4.79 10.21
CA ASN A 38 -12.98 6.14 9.63
C ASN A 38 -13.53 6.14 8.20
N LEU A 39 -14.05 5.02 7.71
CA LEU A 39 -14.62 4.91 6.37
C LEU A 39 -16.13 5.26 6.35
N PRO A 40 -16.64 5.90 5.29
CA PRO A 40 -15.90 6.38 4.13
C PRO A 40 -15.07 7.65 4.44
N GLN A 41 -13.82 7.68 3.99
CA GLN A 41 -12.91 8.81 4.21
C GLN A 41 -12.72 9.63 2.94
N THR A 42 -12.96 10.94 3.03
CA THR A 42 -12.71 11.87 1.91
C THR A 42 -11.32 12.50 2.02
N PHE A 43 -10.50 12.32 0.98
CA PHE A 43 -9.24 13.01 0.77
C PHE A 43 -9.44 14.14 -0.24
N LYS A 44 -8.86 15.31 0.07
CA LYS A 44 -8.92 16.50 -0.79
C LYS A 44 -7.51 17.02 -1.06
N TYR A 45 -7.24 17.39 -2.30
CA TYR A 45 -6.03 18.10 -2.69
C TYR A 45 -6.39 19.15 -3.75
N LYS A 46 -6.24 20.43 -3.42
CA LYS A 46 -6.83 21.54 -4.21
C LYS A 46 -8.34 21.28 -4.39
N GLU A 47 -8.84 21.35 -5.63
CA GLU A 47 -10.22 21.03 -6.00
C GLU A 47 -10.47 19.54 -6.27
N LEU A 48 -9.45 18.69 -6.14
CA LEU A 48 -9.57 17.24 -6.39
C LEU A 48 -10.09 16.52 -5.15
N ARG A 49 -11.02 15.60 -5.37
CA ARG A 49 -11.63 14.78 -4.33
C ARG A 49 -11.51 13.30 -4.64
N LEU A 50 -11.14 12.53 -3.61
CA LEU A 50 -11.12 11.08 -3.64
C LEU A 50 -11.78 10.55 -2.36
N VAL A 51 -12.65 9.57 -2.49
CA VAL A 51 -13.37 8.98 -1.35
C VAL A 51 -12.99 7.51 -1.24
N VAL A 52 -12.24 7.17 -0.19
CA VAL A 52 -11.94 5.78 0.16
C VAL A 52 -13.19 5.19 0.82
N GLN A 53 -13.72 4.14 0.23
CA GLN A 53 -14.94 3.46 0.69
C GLN A 53 -14.63 2.17 1.44
N HIS A 54 -13.57 1.47 1.03
CA HIS A 54 -13.21 0.17 1.59
C HIS A 54 -11.70 0.07 1.79
N VAL A 55 -11.30 -0.68 2.82
CA VAL A 55 -9.91 -1.04 3.08
C VAL A 55 -9.86 -2.57 3.24
N ASP A 56 -8.96 -3.21 2.49
CA ASP A 56 -8.72 -4.65 2.50
C ASP A 56 -7.24 -4.95 2.77
N VAL A 57 -6.92 -6.22 3.01
CA VAL A 57 -5.54 -6.70 3.13
C VAL A 57 -5.30 -7.93 2.28
N GLU A 58 -4.19 -7.91 1.54
CA GLU A 58 -3.70 -9.05 0.75
C GLU A 58 -2.22 -9.28 1.10
N GLY A 59 -1.96 -10.25 1.98
CA GLY A 59 -0.62 -10.50 2.52
C GLY A 59 -0.08 -9.27 3.24
N LYS A 60 1.05 -8.73 2.78
CA LYS A 60 1.70 -7.52 3.31
C LYS A 60 1.13 -6.21 2.76
N ARG A 61 0.09 -6.28 1.93
CA ARG A 61 -0.45 -5.12 1.20
C ARG A 61 -1.78 -4.67 1.77
N VAL A 62 -1.89 -3.40 2.10
CA VAL A 62 -3.14 -2.71 2.42
C VAL A 62 -3.75 -2.18 1.13
N LEU A 63 -4.96 -2.61 0.79
CA LEU A 63 -5.70 -2.21 -0.38
C LEU A 63 -6.70 -1.11 0.02
N LEU A 64 -6.65 0.03 -0.64
CA LEU A 64 -7.54 1.17 -0.43
C LEU A 64 -8.44 1.31 -1.66
N ASP A 65 -9.71 0.96 -1.54
CA ASP A 65 -10.66 1.13 -2.64
C ASP A 65 -11.32 2.49 -2.54
N ALA A 66 -11.11 3.28 -3.58
CA ALA A 66 -11.58 4.64 -3.66
C ALA A 66 -12.40 4.91 -4.90
N THR A 67 -13.20 5.97 -4.80
CA THR A 67 -14.04 6.48 -5.89
C THR A 67 -13.79 7.97 -6.06
N THR A 68 -13.95 8.42 -7.30
CA THR A 68 -13.87 9.83 -7.67
C THR A 68 -14.69 10.07 -8.92
N SER A 69 -15.22 11.28 -9.06
CA SER A 69 -15.82 11.77 -10.31
C SER A 69 -14.82 12.58 -11.16
N GLN A 70 -13.58 12.74 -10.68
CA GLN A 70 -12.56 13.64 -11.22
C GLN A 70 -11.31 12.86 -11.68
N SER A 71 -11.48 11.65 -12.24
CA SER A 71 -10.35 10.79 -12.60
C SER A 71 -9.43 11.44 -13.64
N LYS A 72 -10.00 12.19 -14.59
CA LYS A 72 -9.24 12.89 -15.62
C LYS A 72 -8.37 13.98 -15.00
N GLU A 73 -8.94 14.81 -14.13
CA GLU A 73 -8.24 15.91 -13.47
C GLU A 73 -7.16 15.40 -12.51
N ILE A 74 -7.41 14.28 -11.83
CA ILE A 74 -6.40 13.60 -11.00
C ILE A 74 -5.23 13.12 -11.87
N LEU A 75 -5.51 12.45 -12.98
CA LEU A 75 -4.45 11.99 -13.89
C LEU A 75 -3.67 13.16 -14.50
N ASP A 76 -4.36 14.21 -14.93
CA ASP A 76 -3.74 15.41 -15.49
C ASP A 76 -2.83 16.10 -14.47
N GLU A 77 -3.21 16.13 -13.18
CA GLU A 77 -2.36 16.65 -12.11
C GLU A 77 -1.16 15.74 -11.84
N LEU A 78 -1.36 14.42 -11.76
CA LEU A 78 -0.28 13.45 -11.55
C LEU A 78 0.76 13.49 -12.67
N TYR A 79 0.33 13.62 -13.93
CA TYR A 79 1.24 13.64 -15.08
C TYR A 79 2.09 14.90 -15.21
N LYS A 80 1.78 15.98 -14.48
CA LYS A 80 2.64 17.18 -14.43
C LYS A 80 3.99 16.90 -13.78
N TYR A 81 4.02 15.96 -12.83
CA TYR A 81 5.19 15.71 -12.01
C TYR A 81 6.00 14.55 -12.60
N LYS A 82 7.18 14.86 -13.14
CA LYS A 82 8.20 13.83 -13.47
C LYS A 82 8.91 13.31 -12.21
N THR A 83 8.96 14.15 -11.18
CA THR A 83 9.49 13.86 -9.84
C THR A 83 8.54 14.50 -8.84
N LEU A 84 8.44 13.94 -7.63
CA LEU A 84 7.64 14.55 -6.57
C LEU A 84 8.16 15.97 -6.25
N PRO A 85 7.28 16.98 -6.13
CA PRO A 85 7.59 18.26 -5.51
C PRO A 85 8.19 18.10 -4.11
N ASP A 86 9.04 19.03 -3.68
CA ASP A 86 9.79 18.89 -2.42
C ASP A 86 8.88 18.88 -1.17
N ASP A 87 7.78 19.63 -1.20
CA ASP A 87 6.74 19.59 -0.16
C ASP A 87 6.09 18.21 -0.08
N LEU A 88 5.76 17.62 -1.24
CA LEU A 88 5.20 16.27 -1.32
C LEU A 88 6.24 15.20 -0.94
N LYS A 89 7.52 15.35 -1.29
CA LYS A 89 8.59 14.45 -0.84
C LYS A 89 8.67 14.41 0.69
N ARG A 90 8.55 15.57 1.35
CA ARG A 90 8.58 15.64 2.82
C ARG A 90 7.38 14.91 3.43
N GLN A 91 6.17 15.18 2.94
CA GLN A 91 4.95 14.49 3.38
C GLN A 91 5.03 12.98 3.15
N CYS A 92 5.55 12.57 2.00
CA CYS A 92 5.81 11.19 1.64
C CYS A 92 6.77 10.53 2.65
N ASN A 93 7.90 11.17 2.95
CA ASN A 93 8.89 10.69 3.92
C ASN A 93 8.36 10.64 5.37
N ASP A 94 7.47 11.54 5.75
CA ASP A 94 6.85 11.49 7.07
C ASP A 94 5.77 10.41 7.14
N PHE A 95 5.00 10.21 6.06
CA PHE A 95 4.05 9.13 5.95
C PHE A 95 4.73 7.76 5.97
N SER A 96 5.86 7.57 5.26
CA SER A 96 6.57 6.27 5.23
C SER A 96 7.03 5.78 6.61
N LYS A 97 7.34 6.71 7.53
CA LYS A 97 7.72 6.40 8.92
C LYS A 97 6.55 5.88 9.74
N VAL A 98 5.35 6.39 9.52
CA VAL A 98 4.15 6.00 10.29
C VAL A 98 3.35 4.88 9.64
N SER A 99 3.53 4.64 8.34
CA SER A 99 2.80 3.63 7.57
C SER A 99 3.46 2.25 7.57
N MET A 100 4.55 2.07 8.33
CA MET A 100 5.28 0.80 8.46
C MET A 100 5.84 0.26 7.13
N VAL A 101 5.98 1.13 6.13
CA VAL A 101 6.51 0.75 4.81
C VAL A 101 7.98 0.35 4.87
N ALA A 102 8.77 1.01 5.73
CA ALA A 102 10.14 0.58 6.03
C ALA A 102 10.21 -0.83 6.65
N GLN A 103 9.12 -1.30 7.27
CA GLN A 103 9.00 -2.65 7.84
C GLN A 103 8.40 -3.65 6.84
N GLY A 104 8.22 -3.26 5.57
CA GLY A 104 7.79 -4.15 4.48
C GLY A 104 6.31 -4.10 4.15
N VAL A 105 5.51 -3.25 4.81
CA VAL A 105 4.11 -3.02 4.42
C VAL A 105 4.06 -2.32 3.07
N GLU A 106 3.09 -2.68 2.24
CA GLU A 106 2.80 -2.00 0.96
C GLU A 106 1.37 -1.44 1.00
N TYR A 107 1.13 -0.34 0.30
CA TYR A 107 -0.21 0.20 0.10
C TYR A 107 -0.53 0.23 -1.39
N MET A 108 -1.77 -0.08 -1.74
CA MET A 108 -2.27 0.04 -3.10
C MET A 108 -3.61 0.76 -3.08
N LEU A 109 -3.63 1.96 -3.65
CA LEU A 109 -4.83 2.73 -3.88
C LEU A 109 -5.44 2.29 -5.21
N ARG A 110 -6.66 1.76 -5.19
CA ARG A 110 -7.45 1.43 -6.38
C ARG A 110 -8.58 2.43 -6.51
N VAL A 111 -8.51 3.29 -7.51
CA VAL A 111 -9.55 4.26 -7.82
C VAL A 111 -10.40 3.70 -8.95
N LYS A 112 -11.66 3.42 -8.63
CA LYS A 112 -12.68 3.14 -9.63
C LYS A 112 -13.40 4.44 -9.98
N ASP A 113 -13.19 4.89 -11.20
CA ASP A 113 -14.13 5.75 -11.91
C ASP A 113 -14.68 4.88 -13.03
N GLY A 114 -16.00 4.82 -13.24
CA GLY A 114 -16.68 3.84 -14.11
C GLY A 114 -16.17 3.75 -15.57
N LYS A 115 -15.22 4.62 -15.95
CA LYS A 115 -14.52 4.65 -17.24
C LYS A 115 -13.08 4.13 -17.21
N ARG A 116 -12.33 4.27 -16.11
CA ARG A 116 -10.90 3.92 -16.02
C ARG A 116 -10.52 3.43 -14.63
N GLY A 117 -9.69 2.40 -14.59
CA GLY A 117 -9.08 1.94 -13.34
C GLY A 117 -7.75 2.65 -13.12
N ILE A 118 -7.60 3.39 -12.01
CA ILE A 118 -6.30 3.93 -11.60
C ILE A 118 -5.82 3.12 -10.41
N GLU A 119 -4.61 2.60 -10.48
CA GLU A 119 -3.95 1.93 -9.37
C GLU A 119 -2.67 2.68 -9.03
N VAL A 120 -2.45 2.97 -7.75
CA VAL A 120 -1.22 3.61 -7.27
C VAL A 120 -0.60 2.72 -6.21
N ILE A 121 0.64 2.32 -6.41
CA ILE A 121 1.40 1.49 -5.47
C ILE A 121 2.31 2.39 -4.64
N TYR A 122 2.30 2.20 -3.33
CA TYR A 122 3.17 2.86 -2.39
C TYR A 122 3.91 1.80 -1.56
N ASP A 123 5.19 1.63 -1.85
CA ASP A 123 6.07 0.65 -1.22
C ASP A 123 7.35 1.33 -0.70
N LYS A 124 8.34 0.54 -0.28
CA LYS A 124 9.61 1.05 0.26
C LYS A 124 10.42 1.95 -0.68
N GLU A 125 10.14 1.90 -1.98
CA GLU A 125 10.81 2.75 -2.98
C GLU A 125 10.11 4.09 -3.13
N ALA A 126 8.87 4.20 -2.65
CA ALA A 126 8.17 5.46 -2.58
C ALA A 126 8.96 6.44 -1.70
N CYS A 127 9.01 7.71 -2.12
CA CYS A 127 9.72 8.80 -1.45
C CYS A 127 11.26 8.76 -1.50
N GLY A 128 11.86 7.79 -2.19
CA GLY A 128 13.31 7.81 -2.46
C GLY A 128 13.73 9.02 -3.29
N GLU A 129 14.99 9.43 -3.21
CA GLU A 129 15.50 10.61 -3.94
C GLU A 129 15.34 10.48 -5.46
N SER A 130 15.48 9.25 -5.98
CA SER A 130 15.29 8.90 -7.39
C SER A 130 13.90 8.34 -7.71
N PHE A 131 12.92 8.54 -6.83
CA PHE A 131 11.57 8.01 -7.02
C PHE A 131 10.86 8.69 -8.19
N ASP A 132 10.50 7.90 -9.19
CA ASP A 132 9.62 8.31 -10.29
C ASP A 132 8.19 7.81 -10.03
N PRO A 133 7.23 8.71 -9.70
CA PRO A 133 5.83 8.35 -9.50
C PRO A 133 5.21 7.61 -10.70
N SER A 134 5.68 7.89 -11.91
CA SER A 134 5.16 7.30 -13.15
C SER A 134 5.40 5.79 -13.23
N GLN A 135 6.31 5.24 -12.43
CA GLN A 135 6.54 3.80 -12.36
C GLN A 135 5.50 3.07 -11.51
N LYS A 136 4.89 3.77 -10.54
CA LYS A 136 3.94 3.20 -9.56
C LYS A 136 2.49 3.61 -9.78
N ILE A 137 2.21 4.48 -10.76
CA ILE A 137 0.85 4.85 -11.19
C ILE A 137 0.51 4.03 -12.44
N PHE A 138 -0.52 3.21 -12.33
CA PHE A 138 -1.03 2.35 -13.39
C PHE A 138 -2.41 2.83 -13.79
N VAL A 139 -2.63 2.99 -15.09
CA VAL A 139 -3.94 3.33 -15.64
C VAL A 139 -4.35 2.23 -16.59
N ASP A 140 -5.52 1.65 -16.32
CA ASP A 140 -6.05 0.49 -17.04
C ASP A 140 -5.04 -0.69 -17.03
N GLY A 141 -4.33 -0.84 -15.90
CA GLY A 141 -3.39 -1.93 -15.62
C GLY A 141 -1.95 -1.71 -16.08
N TYR A 142 -1.61 -0.57 -16.69
CA TYR A 142 -0.25 -0.30 -17.18
C TYR A 142 0.23 1.10 -16.78
N ASN A 143 1.51 1.22 -16.47
CA ASN A 143 2.14 2.50 -16.15
C ASN A 143 2.53 3.28 -17.43
N ARG A 144 3.11 4.47 -17.26
CA ARG A 144 3.52 5.34 -18.38
C ARG A 144 4.53 4.66 -19.33
N TYR A 145 5.28 3.69 -18.84
CA TYR A 145 6.27 2.93 -19.59
C TYR A 145 5.70 1.71 -20.32
N GLY A 146 4.39 1.47 -20.21
CA GLY A 146 3.71 0.34 -20.84
C GLY A 146 3.92 -0.99 -20.12
N LEU A 147 4.38 -0.94 -18.85
CA LEU A 147 4.59 -2.10 -17.99
C LEU A 147 3.43 -2.24 -17.00
N ASP A 148 3.01 -3.46 -16.73
CA ASP A 148 2.11 -3.76 -15.62
C ASP A 148 2.85 -3.72 -14.28
N ARG A 149 2.13 -3.99 -13.19
CA ARG A 149 2.68 -4.00 -11.82
C ARG A 149 3.76 -5.05 -11.58
N PHE A 150 3.93 -6.02 -12.48
CA PHE A 150 4.94 -7.07 -12.42
C PHE A 150 6.11 -6.82 -13.37
N GLY A 151 6.10 -5.70 -14.11
CA GLY A 151 7.13 -5.35 -15.08
C GLY A 151 6.93 -5.97 -16.46
N HIS A 152 5.74 -6.51 -16.77
CA HIS A 152 5.43 -7.10 -18.06
C HIS A 152 4.75 -6.11 -19.00
N THR A 153 5.13 -6.16 -20.27
CA THR A 153 4.45 -5.43 -21.33
C THR A 153 3.11 -6.07 -21.69
N LYS A 154 2.22 -5.32 -22.35
CA LYS A 154 0.97 -5.84 -22.94
C LYS A 154 1.18 -7.09 -23.80
N LYS A 155 2.27 -7.12 -24.57
CA LYS A 155 2.59 -8.24 -25.47
C LYS A 155 2.97 -9.50 -24.70
N GLU A 156 3.74 -9.37 -23.63
CA GLU A 156 4.12 -10.49 -22.77
C GLU A 156 2.91 -11.07 -22.03
N ASN A 157 2.07 -10.21 -21.46
CA ASN A 157 0.82 -10.63 -20.83
C ASN A 157 -0.12 -11.36 -21.79
N ALA A 158 -0.23 -10.88 -23.04
CA ALA A 158 -1.03 -11.57 -24.07
C ALA A 158 -0.48 -12.96 -24.42
N LYS A 159 0.83 -13.20 -24.28
CA LYS A 159 1.45 -14.52 -24.47
C LYS A 159 1.22 -15.43 -23.26
N LEU A 160 1.42 -14.93 -22.04
CA LEU A 160 1.20 -15.68 -20.81
C LEU A 160 -0.24 -16.19 -20.70
N LYS A 161 -1.23 -15.34 -21.05
CA LYS A 161 -2.65 -15.71 -21.09
C LYS A 161 -3.01 -16.79 -22.11
N LYS A 162 -2.22 -16.94 -23.18
CA LYS A 162 -2.41 -17.99 -24.19
C LYS A 162 -1.72 -19.30 -23.81
N ALA A 163 -0.77 -19.24 -22.88
CA ALA A 163 0.00 -20.38 -22.40
C ALA A 163 -0.58 -20.98 -21.10
N SER A 164 -1.58 -20.32 -20.51
CA SER A 164 -2.37 -20.80 -19.35
C SER A 164 -3.71 -21.35 -19.83
#